data_AF-A0A2P7AWI5-F1
#
_entry.id   AF-A0A2P7AWI5-F1
#
_cell.length_a   1.000
_cell.length_b   1.000
_cell.length_c   1.000
_cell.angle_alpha   90.00
_cell.angle_beta   90.00
_cell.angle_gamma   90.00
#
_symmetry.space_group_name_H-M   'P 1'
#
loop_
_entity.id
_entity.type
_entity.pdbx_description
1 polymer ?
#
loop_
_entity_poly.entity_id
_entity_poly.type
_entity_poly.pdbx_seq_one_letter_code
_entity_poly.pdbx_strand_id
1 'polypeptide(L)'
;MEICSFWYGSSLRFVDRVCLASMILAGHRVKLFCYDPIGNVPSGVEVHDAEPVLPRHVFARINKDFPAKRPGVTVLQFSDLFRVMLMKHGEGAWLDTDVYLIKPFDPAPAKPYLARENFSRLGVSALYLPPDNPIIGDFDAYINGTEILPDWLGFHRRFIKPALARLKGEEVTTGMIGHTVFGNDGISRLARRHGFFRDAAPKESFYYWTGRDALRIFDAKYGLEPIRHKDFIGFHIHKKQPTDLPAEPGSFYHWAIERVQHLLA
;
A
#
# COMPACT_ATOMS: atom_id res chain seq x y z
N MET A 1 0.04 -17.08 -5.75
CA MET A 1 -0.56 -15.88 -6.36
C MET A 1 0.55 -14.97 -6.86
N GLU A 2 0.33 -14.20 -7.93
CA GLU A 2 1.26 -13.15 -8.36
C GLU A 2 1.24 -11.98 -7.37
N ILE A 3 2.38 -11.31 -7.20
CA ILE A 3 2.51 -10.14 -6.33
C ILE A 3 2.66 -8.90 -7.19
N CYS A 4 1.87 -7.88 -6.87
CA CYS A 4 1.84 -6.63 -7.62
C CYS A 4 2.14 -5.43 -6.72
N SER A 5 2.91 -4.51 -7.25
CA SER A 5 3.23 -3.22 -6.63
C SER A 5 3.14 -2.11 -7.67
N PHE A 6 3.03 -0.86 -7.24
CA PHE A 6 3.06 0.31 -8.15
C PHE A 6 4.12 1.32 -7.71
N TRP A 7 4.80 1.91 -8.70
CA TRP A 7 5.77 2.96 -8.49
C TRP A 7 5.55 4.16 -9.41
N TYR A 8 5.67 5.35 -8.84
CA TYR A 8 5.65 6.60 -9.58
C TYR A 8 6.99 7.33 -9.39
N GLY A 9 7.78 7.38 -10.45
CA GLY A 9 9.10 8.00 -10.47
C GLY A 9 10.11 7.17 -11.26
N SER A 10 11.26 7.76 -11.58
CA SER A 10 12.28 7.14 -12.44
C SER A 10 13.26 6.22 -11.71
N SER A 11 13.23 6.21 -10.38
CA SER A 11 14.17 5.44 -9.55
C SER A 11 13.51 5.01 -8.24
N LEU A 12 13.64 3.73 -7.89
CA LEU A 12 13.26 3.15 -6.62
C LEU A 12 14.23 3.58 -5.53
N ARG A 13 13.75 3.76 -4.29
CA ARG A 13 14.66 3.93 -3.15
C ARG A 13 15.33 2.60 -2.84
N PHE A 14 16.46 2.65 -2.13
CA PHE A 14 17.18 1.42 -1.76
C PHE A 14 16.30 0.44 -0.98
N VAL A 15 15.50 0.94 -0.02
CA VAL A 15 14.55 0.11 0.74
C VAL A 15 13.50 -0.57 -0.15
N ASP A 16 13.02 0.10 -1.20
CA ASP A 16 12.03 -0.49 -2.11
C ASP A 16 12.63 -1.63 -2.91
N ARG A 17 13.87 -1.46 -3.37
CA ARG A 17 14.61 -2.50 -4.10
C ARG A 17 14.84 -3.74 -3.21
N VAL A 18 15.24 -3.53 -1.95
CA VAL A 18 15.42 -4.60 -0.96
C VAL A 18 14.12 -5.37 -0.75
N CYS A 19 12.99 -4.66 -0.60
CA CYS A 19 11.68 -5.26 -0.39
C CYS A 19 11.18 -6.01 -1.63
N LEU A 20 11.24 -5.42 -2.83
CA LEU A 20 10.86 -6.11 -4.07
C LEU A 20 11.70 -7.37 -4.32
N ALA A 21 13.02 -7.29 -4.08
CA ALA A 21 13.90 -8.44 -4.18
C ALA A 21 13.55 -9.54 -3.16
N SER A 22 13.08 -9.18 -1.97
CA SER A 22 12.62 -10.16 -0.97
C SER A 22 11.37 -10.91 -1.43
N MET A 23 10.49 -10.27 -2.23
CA MET A 23 9.31 -10.92 -2.80
C MET A 23 9.71 -11.98 -3.85
N ILE A 24 10.72 -11.68 -4.68
CA ILE A 24 11.34 -12.65 -5.59
C ILE A 24 11.96 -13.81 -4.81
N LEU A 25 12.76 -13.51 -3.78
CA LEU A 25 13.41 -14.51 -2.93
C LEU A 25 12.40 -15.41 -2.22
N ALA A 26 11.21 -14.89 -1.87
CA ALA A 26 10.10 -15.65 -1.31
C ALA A 26 9.36 -16.52 -2.35
N GLY A 27 9.80 -16.54 -3.61
CA GLY A 27 9.29 -17.43 -4.66
C GLY A 27 8.11 -16.86 -5.46
N HIS A 28 7.83 -15.56 -5.37
CA HIS A 28 6.77 -14.94 -6.16
C HIS A 28 7.26 -14.45 -7.51
N ARG A 29 6.35 -14.51 -8.49
CA ARG A 29 6.42 -13.66 -9.67
C ARG A 29 5.95 -12.26 -9.26
N VAL A 30 6.82 -11.26 -9.44
CA VAL A 30 6.59 -9.88 -8.96
C VAL A 30 6.42 -8.95 -10.16
N LYS A 31 5.25 -8.30 -10.22
CA LYS A 31 4.90 -7.28 -11.21
C LYS A 31 4.99 -5.89 -10.58
N LEU A 32 5.87 -5.04 -11.10
CA LEU A 32 5.98 -3.64 -10.74
C LEU A 32 5.32 -2.78 -11.83
N PHE A 33 4.17 -2.20 -11.50
CA PHE A 33 3.43 -1.32 -12.39
C PHE A 33 3.98 0.11 -12.33
N CYS A 34 4.20 0.72 -13.50
CA CYS A 34 4.59 2.12 -13.61
C CYS A 34 4.14 2.72 -14.95
N TYR A 35 4.13 4.05 -15.04
CA TYR A 35 3.86 4.75 -16.31
C TYR A 35 5.13 5.10 -17.09
N ASP A 36 6.23 5.27 -16.37
CA ASP A 36 7.51 5.71 -16.92
C ASP A 36 8.59 4.67 -16.58
N PRO A 37 9.63 4.50 -17.40
CA PRO A 37 10.72 3.57 -17.12
C PRO A 37 11.42 3.83 -15.78
N ILE A 38 11.82 2.75 -15.09
CA ILE A 38 12.51 2.79 -13.80
C ILE A 38 13.94 2.26 -13.99
N GLY A 39 14.94 3.06 -13.60
CA GLY A 39 16.34 2.77 -13.92
C GLY A 39 17.04 1.72 -13.06
N ASN A 40 16.47 1.32 -11.92
CA ASN A 40 17.15 0.50 -10.90
C ASN A 40 16.26 -0.61 -10.31
N VAL A 41 15.44 -1.23 -11.18
CA VAL A 41 14.57 -2.36 -10.82
C VAL A 41 15.42 -3.60 -10.46
N PRO A 42 15.15 -4.29 -9.33
CA PRO A 42 15.88 -5.52 -8.98
C PRO A 42 15.71 -6.65 -9.99
N SER A 43 16.69 -7.54 -10.05
CA SER A 43 16.65 -8.71 -10.92
C SER A 43 15.44 -9.61 -10.60
N GLY A 44 14.76 -10.09 -11.64
CA GLY A 44 13.57 -10.94 -11.54
C GLY A 44 12.23 -10.19 -11.39
N VAL A 45 12.25 -8.89 -11.08
CA VAL A 45 11.01 -8.08 -11.05
C VAL A 45 10.60 -7.70 -12.47
N GLU A 46 9.36 -8.01 -12.82
CA GLU A 46 8.80 -7.67 -14.13
C GLU A 46 8.18 -6.27 -14.09
N VAL A 47 8.53 -5.43 -15.06
CA VAL A 47 7.94 -4.09 -15.20
C VAL A 47 6.73 -4.16 -16.12
N HIS A 48 5.59 -3.63 -15.67
CA HIS A 48 4.32 -3.65 -16.39
C HIS A 48 3.76 -2.23 -16.54
N ASP A 49 3.03 -1.99 -17.64
CA ASP A 49 2.35 -0.72 -17.87
C ASP A 49 1.15 -0.57 -16.91
N ALA A 50 1.10 0.56 -16.21
CA ALA A 50 0.03 0.91 -15.29
C ALA A 50 -1.24 1.41 -15.99
N GLU A 51 -1.15 1.90 -17.23
CA GLU A 51 -2.27 2.52 -17.96
C GLU A 51 -3.51 1.62 -18.10
N PRO A 52 -3.40 0.31 -18.38
CA PRO A 52 -4.55 -0.58 -18.49
C PRO A 52 -5.29 -0.84 -17.16
N VAL A 53 -4.61 -0.69 -16.02
CA VAL A 53 -5.18 -0.96 -14.68
C VAL A 53 -5.87 0.28 -14.13
N LEU A 54 -5.19 1.42 -14.20
CA LEU A 54 -5.74 2.70 -13.83
C LEU A 54 -5.11 3.76 -14.74
N PRO A 55 -5.87 4.45 -15.59
CA PRO A 55 -5.29 5.42 -16.51
C PRO A 55 -4.59 6.59 -15.81
N ARG A 56 -3.48 7.07 -16.36
CA ARG A 56 -2.69 8.19 -15.78
C ARG A 56 -3.52 9.45 -15.59
N HIS A 57 -4.55 9.67 -16.42
CA HIS A 57 -5.43 10.85 -16.28
C HIS A 57 -6.21 10.89 -14.95
N VAL A 58 -6.35 9.76 -14.24
CA VAL A 58 -7.02 9.71 -12.93
C VAL A 58 -6.27 10.53 -11.88
N PHE A 59 -4.98 10.83 -12.07
CA PHE A 59 -4.28 11.80 -11.22
C PHE A 59 -5.00 13.16 -11.15
N ALA A 60 -5.53 13.64 -12.28
CA ALA A 60 -6.28 14.91 -12.35
C ALA A 60 -7.64 14.84 -11.63
N ARG A 61 -8.20 13.63 -11.48
CA ARG A 61 -9.42 13.39 -10.68
C ARG A 61 -9.14 13.58 -9.18
N ILE A 62 -7.96 13.18 -8.72
CA ILE A 62 -7.52 13.34 -7.32
C ILE A 62 -7.04 14.76 -7.05
N ASN A 63 -6.25 15.33 -7.97
CA ASN A 63 -5.71 16.67 -7.86
C ASN A 63 -5.61 17.28 -9.26
N LYS A 64 -6.46 18.28 -9.53
CA LYS A 64 -6.53 18.95 -10.85
C LYS A 64 -5.21 19.59 -11.26
N ASP A 65 -4.38 19.99 -10.30
CA ASP A 65 -3.10 20.67 -10.55
C ASP A 65 -1.91 19.69 -10.67
N PHE A 66 -2.16 18.38 -10.76
CA PHE A 66 -1.10 17.39 -10.89
C PHE A 66 -0.44 17.44 -12.29
N PRO A 67 0.91 17.43 -12.40
CA PRO A 67 1.90 17.34 -11.33
C PRO A 67 2.32 18.71 -10.78
N ALA A 68 1.93 19.04 -9.55
CA ALA A 68 2.37 20.26 -8.84
C ALA A 68 3.66 20.03 -8.02
N LYS A 69 4.23 21.10 -7.45
CA LYS A 69 5.32 20.99 -6.47
C LYS A 69 4.86 20.18 -5.25
N ARG A 70 5.55 19.08 -4.94
CA ARG A 70 5.28 18.10 -3.85
C ARG A 70 4.06 17.18 -4.13
N PRO A 71 4.13 16.32 -5.15
CA PRO A 71 3.02 15.44 -5.56
C PRO A 71 2.70 14.30 -4.57
N GLY A 72 3.44 14.15 -3.47
CA GLY A 72 3.46 12.93 -2.65
C GLY A 72 2.11 12.47 -2.11
N VAL A 73 1.24 13.40 -1.70
CA VAL A 73 -0.12 13.06 -1.25
C VAL A 73 -0.97 12.50 -2.38
N THR A 74 -0.91 13.13 -3.55
CA THR A 74 -1.68 12.67 -4.72
C THR A 74 -1.18 11.31 -5.18
N VAL A 75 0.14 11.08 -5.18
CA VAL A 75 0.73 9.77 -5.51
C VAL A 75 0.32 8.69 -4.51
N LEU A 76 0.28 9.01 -3.22
CA LEU A 76 -0.21 8.07 -2.18
C LEU A 76 -1.68 7.69 -2.44
N GLN A 77 -2.55 8.67 -2.62
CA GLN A 77 -3.97 8.45 -2.90
C GLN A 77 -4.18 7.69 -4.23
N PHE A 78 -3.36 7.97 -5.23
CA PHE A 78 -3.40 7.25 -6.50
C PHE A 78 -3.01 5.79 -6.32
N SER A 79 -1.93 5.51 -5.58
CA SER A 79 -1.52 4.15 -5.23
C SER A 79 -2.58 3.39 -4.43
N ASP A 80 -3.32 4.09 -3.55
CA ASP A 80 -4.47 3.53 -2.84
C ASP A 80 -5.64 3.16 -3.78
N LEU A 81 -5.90 3.94 -4.84
CA LEU A 81 -6.88 3.56 -5.87
C LEU A 81 -6.35 2.41 -6.73
N PHE A 82 -5.10 2.51 -7.18
CA PHE A 82 -4.45 1.56 -8.08
C PHE A 82 -4.50 0.14 -7.52
N ARG A 83 -4.18 -0.05 -6.22
CA ARG A 83 -4.18 -1.38 -5.60
C ARG A 83 -5.53 -2.09 -5.60
N VAL A 84 -6.63 -1.33 -5.56
CA VAL A 84 -7.99 -1.90 -5.64
C VAL A 84 -8.34 -2.22 -7.08
N MET A 85 -8.03 -1.32 -8.01
CA MET A 85 -8.32 -1.49 -9.43
C MET A 85 -7.51 -2.64 -10.05
N LEU A 86 -6.25 -2.83 -9.64
CA LEU A 86 -5.45 -4.03 -9.91
C LEU A 86 -6.26 -5.33 -9.72
N MET A 87 -6.96 -5.44 -8.59
CA MET A 87 -7.69 -6.65 -8.22
C MET A 87 -8.98 -6.82 -9.02
N LYS A 88 -9.59 -5.71 -9.48
CA LYS A 88 -10.67 -5.73 -10.47
C LYS A 88 -10.24 -6.46 -11.75
N HIS A 89 -8.99 -6.25 -12.17
CA HIS A 89 -8.39 -6.85 -13.36
C HIS A 89 -7.80 -8.25 -13.11
N GLY A 90 -7.87 -8.77 -11.88
CA GLY A 90 -7.37 -10.11 -11.55
C GLY A 90 -5.85 -10.25 -11.62
N GLU A 91 -5.10 -9.14 -11.53
CA GLU A 91 -3.64 -9.12 -11.71
C GLU A 91 -2.84 -9.81 -10.60
N GLY A 92 -3.39 -9.88 -9.38
CA GLY A 92 -2.74 -10.55 -8.25
C GLY A 92 -3.03 -9.92 -6.89
N ALA A 93 -2.22 -10.29 -5.90
CA ALA A 93 -2.23 -9.69 -4.58
C ALA A 93 -1.33 -8.44 -4.53
N TRP A 94 -1.74 -7.45 -3.76
CA TRP A 94 -0.97 -6.22 -3.60
C TRP A 94 -0.01 -6.31 -2.43
N LEU A 95 1.24 -5.91 -2.66
CA LEU A 95 2.19 -5.50 -1.62
C LEU A 95 2.71 -4.08 -1.94
N ASP A 96 2.78 -3.20 -0.94
CA ASP A 96 3.50 -1.93 -1.06
C ASP A 96 4.98 -2.22 -1.36
N THR A 97 5.66 -1.33 -2.10
CA THR A 97 7.08 -1.52 -2.46
C THR A 97 8.01 -1.55 -1.25
N ASP A 98 7.54 -1.17 -0.06
CA ASP A 98 8.26 -1.14 1.21
C ASP A 98 7.84 -2.27 2.17
N VAL A 99 7.28 -3.36 1.63
CA VAL A 99 7.02 -4.61 2.38
C VAL A 99 8.12 -5.63 2.12
N TYR A 100 8.86 -5.98 3.17
CA TYR A 100 9.83 -7.07 3.12
C TYR A 100 9.13 -8.40 3.37
N LEU A 101 9.27 -9.36 2.46
CA LEU A 101 8.61 -10.65 2.50
C LEU A 101 9.60 -11.76 2.90
N ILE A 102 9.21 -12.63 3.83
CA ILE A 102 10.04 -13.74 4.30
C ILE A 102 9.43 -15.08 3.94
N LYS A 103 8.11 -15.20 4.07
CA LYS A 103 7.35 -16.39 3.67
C LYS A 103 6.50 -16.05 2.45
N PRO A 104 6.17 -17.02 1.59
CA PRO A 104 5.24 -16.79 0.49
C PRO A 104 3.92 -16.18 0.99
N PHE A 105 3.44 -15.15 0.30
CA PHE A 105 2.13 -14.54 0.52
C PHE A 105 1.14 -15.06 -0.53
N ASP A 106 0.36 -16.07 -0.14
CA ASP A 106 -0.60 -16.74 -1.02
C ASP A 106 -1.99 -16.81 -0.37
N PRO A 107 -2.75 -15.70 -0.34
CA PRO A 107 -4.08 -15.68 0.24
C PRO A 107 -5.05 -16.54 -0.58
N ALA A 108 -6.08 -17.09 0.08
CA ALA A 108 -7.10 -17.89 -0.58
C ALA A 108 -7.87 -17.05 -1.63
N PRO A 109 -7.93 -17.45 -2.90
CA PRO A 109 -8.51 -16.63 -3.98
C PRO A 109 -9.99 -16.27 -3.79
N ALA A 110 -10.75 -17.09 -3.04
CA ALA A 110 -12.16 -16.87 -2.78
C ALA A 110 -12.46 -15.96 -1.57
N LYS A 111 -11.43 -15.47 -0.86
CA LYS A 111 -11.60 -14.70 0.38
C LYS A 111 -10.74 -13.44 0.38
N PRO A 112 -11.24 -12.31 0.88
CA PRO A 112 -10.41 -11.13 1.09
C PRO A 112 -9.34 -11.43 2.13
N TYR A 113 -8.12 -10.95 1.89
CA TYR A 113 -7.04 -10.94 2.86
C TYR A 113 -6.68 -9.49 3.19
N LEU A 114 -6.83 -9.12 4.46
CA LEU A 114 -6.36 -7.86 5.04
C LEU A 114 -5.87 -8.18 6.45
N ALA A 115 -4.75 -7.60 6.87
CA ALA A 115 -4.25 -7.75 8.24
C ALA A 115 -4.65 -6.57 9.11
N ARG A 116 -4.77 -6.79 10.43
CA ARG A 116 -4.98 -5.70 11.39
C ARG A 116 -3.78 -4.77 11.40
N GLU A 117 -3.99 -3.47 11.23
CA GLU A 117 -2.96 -2.48 11.57
C GLU A 117 -3.01 -2.17 13.07
N ASN A 118 -4.22 -2.04 13.59
CA ASN A 118 -4.53 -1.87 15.01
C ASN A 118 -5.96 -2.37 15.28
N PHE A 119 -6.46 -2.17 16.50
CA PHE A 119 -7.81 -2.59 16.89
C PHE A 119 -8.93 -1.99 16.01
N SER A 120 -8.73 -0.78 15.50
CA SER A 120 -9.73 -0.02 14.75
C SER A 120 -9.50 0.01 13.24
N ARG A 121 -8.37 -0.46 12.73
CA ARG A 121 -8.02 -0.35 11.30
C ARG A 121 -7.39 -1.61 10.73
N LEU A 122 -7.68 -1.83 9.46
CA LEU A 122 -7.00 -2.76 8.59
C LEU A 122 -5.83 -2.02 7.93
N GLY A 123 -4.73 -2.74 7.77
CA GLY A 123 -3.62 -2.28 6.96
C GLY A 123 -3.86 -2.62 5.49
N VAL A 124 -3.26 -1.81 4.62
CA VAL A 124 -3.45 -1.87 3.16
C VAL A 124 -2.12 -2.06 2.42
N SER A 125 -1.04 -2.28 3.15
CA SER A 125 0.30 -2.51 2.57
C SER A 125 0.49 -3.93 2.10
N ALA A 126 -0.33 -4.86 2.57
CA ALA A 126 -0.43 -6.21 2.07
C ALA A 126 -1.91 -6.61 2.05
N LEU A 127 -2.50 -6.75 0.87
CA LEU A 127 -3.92 -7.09 0.77
C LEU A 127 -4.25 -7.86 -0.51
N TYR A 128 -5.35 -8.59 -0.45
CA TYR A 128 -6.00 -9.19 -1.60
C TYR A 128 -7.51 -9.07 -1.45
N LEU A 129 -8.19 -8.71 -2.53
CA LEU A 129 -9.64 -8.72 -2.66
C LEU A 129 -9.96 -9.62 -3.86
N PRO A 130 -10.87 -10.59 -3.71
CA PRO A 130 -11.45 -11.28 -4.86
C PRO A 130 -12.03 -10.25 -5.86
N PRO A 131 -11.97 -10.48 -7.19
CA PRO A 131 -12.41 -9.50 -8.18
C PRO A 131 -13.87 -9.05 -8.05
N ASP A 132 -14.73 -9.86 -7.42
CA ASP A 132 -16.13 -9.59 -7.13
C ASP A 132 -16.37 -8.92 -5.75
N ASN A 133 -15.30 -8.57 -5.03
CA ASN A 133 -15.43 -7.94 -3.72
C ASN A 133 -16.13 -6.58 -3.82
N PRO A 134 -17.11 -6.27 -2.96
CA PRO A 134 -17.90 -5.05 -3.08
C PRO A 134 -17.10 -3.74 -2.90
N ILE A 135 -15.93 -3.76 -2.24
CA ILE A 135 -15.04 -2.60 -2.17
C ILE A 135 -14.57 -2.16 -3.57
N ILE A 136 -14.34 -3.11 -4.47
CA ILE A 136 -13.96 -2.81 -5.85
C ILE A 136 -15.09 -2.02 -6.53
N GLY A 137 -16.34 -2.41 -6.32
CA GLY A 137 -17.50 -1.69 -6.81
C GLY A 137 -17.61 -0.26 -6.27
N ASP A 138 -17.36 -0.05 -4.96
CA ASP A 138 -17.35 1.30 -4.36
C ASP A 138 -16.28 2.21 -5.00
N PHE A 139 -15.06 1.67 -5.21
CA PHE A 139 -13.96 2.42 -5.80
C PHE A 139 -14.20 2.72 -7.28
N ASP A 140 -14.69 1.73 -8.04
CA ASP A 140 -15.00 1.87 -9.46
C ASP A 140 -16.10 2.92 -9.69
N ALA A 141 -17.15 2.90 -8.86
CA ALA A 141 -18.21 3.90 -8.91
C ALA A 141 -17.70 5.31 -8.59
N TYR A 142 -16.76 5.46 -7.64
CA TYR A 142 -16.17 6.76 -7.31
C TYR A 142 -15.28 7.30 -8.44
N ILE A 143 -14.42 6.44 -9.02
CA ILE A 143 -13.51 6.83 -10.10
C ILE A 143 -14.29 7.30 -11.33
N ASN A 144 -15.35 6.57 -11.70
CA ASN A 144 -16.18 6.87 -12.86
C ASN A 144 -17.32 7.88 -12.57
N GLY A 145 -17.55 8.22 -11.30
CA GLY A 145 -18.58 9.16 -10.88
C GLY A 145 -18.14 10.61 -10.93
N THR A 146 -19.09 11.53 -10.70
CA THR A 146 -18.85 12.98 -10.64
C THR A 146 -18.64 13.49 -9.21
N GLU A 147 -18.97 12.68 -8.20
CA GLU A 147 -18.92 13.05 -6.78
C GLU A 147 -17.49 13.39 -6.33
N ILE A 148 -17.29 14.58 -5.76
CA ILE A 148 -15.95 14.99 -5.27
C ILE A 148 -15.58 14.22 -4.00
N LEU A 149 -16.57 13.92 -3.16
CA LEU A 149 -16.36 13.32 -1.85
C LEU A 149 -16.85 11.87 -1.88
N PRO A 150 -15.97 10.88 -1.65
CA PRO A 150 -16.40 9.49 -1.61
C PRO A 150 -17.38 9.24 -0.47
N ASP A 151 -18.31 8.33 -0.70
CA ASP A 151 -19.46 8.12 0.17
C ASP A 151 -19.08 7.43 1.51
N TRP A 152 -17.90 6.82 1.56
CA TRP A 152 -17.33 6.16 2.74
C TRP A 152 -16.50 7.11 3.62
N LEU A 153 -16.56 8.41 3.36
CA LEU A 153 -16.13 9.40 4.31
C LEU A 153 -17.00 9.35 5.57
N GLY A 154 -16.34 9.51 6.72
CA GLY A 154 -17.02 9.64 8.00
C GLY A 154 -17.86 10.91 8.02
N PHE A 155 -18.94 10.87 8.81
CA PHE A 155 -19.98 11.91 8.85
C PHE A 155 -19.45 13.35 8.85
N HIS A 156 -18.47 13.65 9.72
CA HIS A 156 -17.88 14.98 9.79
C HIS A 156 -17.20 15.43 8.49
N ARG A 157 -16.44 14.55 7.82
CA ARG A 157 -15.74 14.91 6.56
C ARG A 157 -16.69 14.93 5.37
N ARG A 158 -17.74 14.10 5.38
CA ARG A 158 -18.73 14.02 4.30
C ARG A 158 -19.75 15.16 4.32
N PHE A 159 -20.19 15.59 5.50
CA PHE A 159 -21.30 16.54 5.62
C PHE A 159 -20.93 17.85 6.33
N ILE A 160 -20.27 17.79 7.48
CA ILE A 160 -19.98 18.98 8.31
C ILE A 160 -18.93 19.88 7.64
N LYS A 161 -17.76 19.33 7.29
CA LYS A 161 -16.65 20.10 6.71
C LYS A 161 -17.05 20.79 5.38
N PRO A 162 -17.77 20.13 4.44
CA PRO A 162 -18.25 20.77 3.22
C PRO A 162 -19.30 21.85 3.46
N ALA A 163 -20.19 21.66 4.43
CA ALA A 163 -21.15 22.70 4.80
C ALA A 163 -20.44 23.97 5.33
N LEU A 164 -19.43 23.81 6.19
CA LEU A 164 -18.62 24.92 6.70
C LEU A 164 -17.82 25.63 5.60
N ALA A 165 -17.24 24.89 4.65
CA ALA A 165 -16.54 25.49 3.50
C ALA A 165 -17.49 26.35 2.65
N ARG A 166 -18.68 25.82 2.32
CA ARG A 166 -19.70 26.57 1.56
C ARG A 166 -20.15 27.84 2.28
N LEU A 167 -20.31 27.78 3.61
CA LEU A 167 -20.65 28.96 4.43
C LEU A 167 -19.56 30.04 4.39
N LYS A 168 -18.30 29.68 4.14
CA LYS A 168 -17.17 30.60 3.98
C LYS A 168 -16.97 31.06 2.52
N GLY A 169 -17.81 30.60 1.58
CA GLY A 169 -17.63 30.85 0.15
C GLY A 169 -16.48 30.04 -0.47
N GLU A 170 -16.00 28.99 0.19
CA GLU A 170 -14.95 28.11 -0.31
C GLU A 170 -15.54 26.98 -1.18
N GLU A 171 -14.83 26.60 -2.24
CA GLU A 171 -15.19 25.42 -3.04
C GLU A 171 -14.87 24.11 -2.31
N VAL A 172 -15.75 23.11 -2.49
CA VAL A 172 -15.49 21.76 -2.00
C VAL A 172 -14.55 21.06 -2.96
N THR A 173 -13.33 20.79 -2.49
CA THR A 173 -12.28 20.15 -3.32
C THR A 173 -11.86 18.80 -2.76
N THR A 174 -11.14 18.02 -3.57
CA THR A 174 -10.56 16.73 -3.18
C THR A 174 -9.55 16.85 -2.04
N GLY A 175 -8.96 18.03 -1.81
CA GLY A 175 -8.14 18.33 -0.63
C GLY A 175 -8.89 18.15 0.70
N MET A 176 -10.23 18.12 0.69
CA MET A 176 -11.03 17.93 1.89
C MET A 176 -11.16 16.47 2.34
N ILE A 177 -10.90 15.52 1.44
CA ILE A 177 -11.13 14.09 1.64
C ILE A 177 -10.15 13.49 2.68
N GLY A 178 -8.92 14.00 2.71
CA GLY A 178 -7.83 13.56 3.59
C GLY A 178 -7.02 12.39 3.02
N HIS A 179 -5.82 12.18 3.54
CA HIS A 179 -4.81 11.30 2.94
C HIS A 179 -5.17 9.81 2.97
N THR A 180 -5.84 9.34 4.01
CA THR A 180 -6.11 7.91 4.30
C THR A 180 -7.44 7.38 3.76
N VAL A 181 -8.16 8.20 2.97
CA VAL A 181 -9.53 7.89 2.52
C VAL A 181 -9.62 6.73 1.54
N PHE A 182 -8.60 6.53 0.72
CA PHE A 182 -8.53 5.42 -0.22
C PHE A 182 -7.71 4.26 0.37
N GLY A 183 -6.85 4.53 1.35
CA GLY A 183 -6.11 3.53 2.12
C GLY A 183 -6.85 3.08 3.39
N ASN A 184 -6.12 2.99 4.51
CA ASN A 184 -6.55 2.32 5.74
C ASN A 184 -7.93 2.76 6.25
N ASP A 185 -8.23 4.07 6.29
CA ASP A 185 -9.49 4.55 6.87
C ASP A 185 -10.68 4.21 5.98
N GLY A 186 -10.52 4.31 4.65
CA GLY A 186 -11.55 3.95 3.68
C GLY A 186 -11.83 2.46 3.67
N ILE A 187 -10.79 1.65 3.45
CA ILE A 187 -10.88 0.19 3.43
C ILE A 187 -11.45 -0.33 4.75
N SER A 188 -11.03 0.21 5.90
CA SER A 188 -11.58 -0.20 7.19
C SER A 188 -13.06 0.12 7.37
N ARG A 189 -13.57 1.22 6.78
CA ARG A 189 -15.00 1.56 6.83
C ARG A 189 -15.81 0.69 5.88
N LEU A 190 -15.32 0.50 4.67
CA LEU A 190 -15.99 -0.34 3.67
C LEU A 190 -15.99 -1.82 4.09
N ALA A 191 -14.90 -2.33 4.65
CA ALA A 191 -14.87 -3.68 5.21
C ALA A 191 -15.88 -3.86 6.36
N ARG A 192 -16.17 -2.81 7.15
CA ARG A 192 -17.25 -2.86 8.16
C ARG A 192 -18.63 -2.82 7.50
N ARG A 193 -18.82 -1.94 6.51
CA ARG A 193 -20.06 -1.81 5.74
C ARG A 193 -20.45 -3.14 5.10
N HIS A 194 -19.47 -3.85 4.53
CA HIS A 194 -19.65 -5.11 3.82
C HIS A 194 -19.43 -6.37 4.69
N GLY A 195 -19.25 -6.19 6.00
CA GLY A 195 -19.33 -7.29 6.97
C GLY A 195 -18.07 -8.13 7.20
N PHE A 196 -16.96 -7.91 6.48
CA PHE A 196 -15.75 -8.74 6.58
C PHE A 196 -14.59 -8.12 7.40
N PHE A 197 -14.81 -6.97 8.05
CA PHE A 197 -13.79 -6.35 8.91
C PHE A 197 -13.31 -7.26 10.05
N ARG A 198 -14.15 -8.20 10.51
CA ARG A 198 -13.82 -9.12 11.62
C ARG A 198 -12.91 -10.27 11.19
N ASP A 199 -12.89 -10.61 9.91
CA ASP A 199 -12.18 -11.76 9.34
C ASP A 199 -10.69 -11.47 9.05
N ALA A 200 -10.24 -10.26 9.40
CA ALA A 200 -8.88 -9.82 9.17
C ALA A 200 -7.83 -10.70 9.85
N ALA A 201 -6.72 -10.93 9.16
CA ALA A 201 -5.57 -11.64 9.67
C ALA A 201 -4.94 -10.92 10.89
N PRO A 202 -4.20 -11.65 11.75
CA PRO A 202 -3.50 -11.07 12.89
C PRO A 202 -2.60 -9.90 12.47
N LYS A 203 -2.42 -8.94 13.38
CA LYS A 203 -1.56 -7.78 13.14
C LYS A 203 -0.13 -8.22 12.82
N GLU A 204 0.29 -9.28 13.47
CA GLU A 204 1.62 -9.87 13.43
C GLU A 204 2.00 -10.41 12.05
N SER A 205 1.08 -10.55 11.10
CA SER A 205 1.43 -11.04 9.76
C SER A 205 2.29 -10.07 8.94
N PHE A 206 2.02 -8.76 9.08
CA PHE A 206 2.71 -7.69 8.34
C PHE A 206 3.00 -6.43 9.17
N TYR A 207 2.32 -6.27 10.31
CA TYR A 207 2.35 -5.07 11.15
C TYR A 207 2.87 -5.39 12.56
N TYR A 208 3.80 -6.34 12.71
CA TYR A 208 4.30 -6.81 14.01
C TYR A 208 4.69 -5.66 14.95
N TRP A 209 5.47 -4.71 14.44
CA TRP A 209 5.80 -3.46 15.14
C TRP A 209 5.22 -2.25 14.42
N THR A 210 4.51 -1.40 15.16
CA THR A 210 3.79 -0.22 14.65
C THR A 210 4.17 1.04 15.40
N GLY A 211 3.94 2.21 14.81
CA GLY A 211 4.14 3.49 15.48
C GLY A 211 5.62 3.75 15.81
N ARG A 212 5.96 3.88 17.10
CA ARG A 212 7.37 4.06 17.52
C ARG A 212 8.17 2.77 17.42
N ASP A 213 7.53 1.64 17.65
CA ASP A 213 8.20 0.33 17.62
C ASP A 213 8.61 -0.09 16.21
N ALA A 214 8.05 0.51 15.16
CA ALA A 214 8.46 0.24 13.78
C ALA A 214 9.96 0.51 13.54
N LEU A 215 10.62 1.30 14.39
CA LEU A 215 12.08 1.54 14.32
C LEU A 215 12.92 0.36 14.84
N ARG A 216 12.32 -0.61 15.53
CA ARG A 216 13.04 -1.75 16.11
C ARG A 216 13.69 -2.65 15.07
N ILE A 217 13.22 -2.63 13.81
CA ILE A 217 13.86 -3.37 12.71
C ILE A 217 15.29 -2.89 12.42
N PHE A 218 15.61 -1.65 12.81
CA PHE A 218 16.92 -1.04 12.58
C PHE A 218 17.86 -1.17 13.78
N ASP A 219 17.39 -1.74 14.90
CA ASP A 219 18.13 -1.81 16.16
C ASP A 219 18.54 -3.26 16.44
N ALA A 220 19.84 -3.50 16.55
CA ALA A 220 20.41 -4.83 16.77
C ALA A 220 19.89 -5.52 18.05
N LYS A 221 19.42 -4.76 19.04
CA LYS A 221 18.85 -5.28 20.29
C LYS A 221 17.66 -6.22 20.05
N TYR A 222 16.85 -5.94 19.02
CA TYR A 222 15.64 -6.73 18.74
C TYR A 222 15.90 -7.87 17.75
N GLY A 223 17.02 -7.82 17.03
CA GLY A 223 17.47 -8.87 16.11
C GLY A 223 16.36 -9.37 15.20
N LEU A 224 16.14 -10.69 15.19
CA LEU A 224 15.19 -11.38 14.32
C LEU A 224 13.92 -11.86 15.03
N GLU A 225 13.54 -11.23 16.16
CA GLU A 225 12.39 -11.61 16.97
C GLU A 225 11.10 -11.92 16.16
N PRO A 226 10.67 -11.09 15.19
CA PRO A 226 9.40 -11.30 14.50
C PRO A 226 9.31 -12.62 13.72
N ILE A 227 10.44 -13.15 13.22
CA ILE A 227 10.48 -14.39 12.42
C ILE A 227 10.01 -15.61 13.22
N ARG A 228 10.09 -15.54 14.55
CA ARG A 228 9.65 -16.62 15.45
C ARG A 228 8.14 -16.66 15.63
N HIS A 229 7.40 -15.61 15.25
CA HIS A 229 5.96 -15.58 15.38
C HIS A 229 5.29 -16.43 14.29
N LYS A 230 4.35 -17.31 14.68
CA LYS A 230 3.72 -18.28 13.78
C LYS A 230 3.05 -17.62 12.57
N ASP A 231 2.38 -16.49 12.81
CA ASP A 231 1.60 -15.77 11.80
C ASP A 231 2.44 -14.79 10.97
N PHE A 232 3.72 -14.59 11.29
CA PHE A 232 4.57 -13.60 10.61
C PHE A 232 4.89 -14.05 9.18
N ILE A 233 4.56 -13.22 8.20
CA ILE A 233 4.79 -13.47 6.76
C ILE A 233 5.85 -12.50 6.23
N GLY A 234 5.71 -11.23 6.58
CA GLY A 234 6.60 -10.14 6.19
C GLY A 234 6.45 -8.93 7.10
N PHE A 235 7.06 -7.81 6.73
CA PHE A 235 7.04 -6.60 7.53
C PHE A 235 6.92 -5.35 6.67
N HIS A 236 6.01 -4.45 7.03
CA HIS A 236 5.89 -3.13 6.40
C HIS A 236 6.87 -2.12 6.99
N ILE A 237 7.81 -1.62 6.18
CA ILE A 237 8.80 -0.62 6.60
C ILE A 237 8.18 0.79 6.53
N HIS A 238 7.39 1.10 7.57
CA HIS A 238 6.64 2.35 7.64
C HIS A 238 7.54 3.60 7.75
N LYS A 239 8.54 3.56 8.64
CA LYS A 239 9.49 4.67 8.89
C LYS A 239 10.79 4.42 8.15
N LYS A 240 11.05 5.28 7.16
CA LYS A 240 12.13 5.07 6.19
C LYS A 240 13.35 5.95 6.42
N GLN A 241 13.29 6.95 7.29
CA GLN A 241 14.45 7.82 7.53
C GLN A 241 15.74 7.04 7.87
N PRO A 242 15.70 5.94 8.66
CA PRO A 242 16.91 5.15 8.94
C PRO A 242 17.47 4.37 7.73
N THR A 243 16.69 4.20 6.66
CA THR A 243 17.13 3.41 5.49
C THR A 243 18.17 4.13 4.64
N ASP A 244 18.34 5.43 4.87
CA ASP A 244 19.33 6.27 4.18
C ASP A 244 20.71 6.20 4.85
N LEU A 245 20.81 5.52 6.00
CA LEU A 245 22.06 5.28 6.73
C LEU A 245 22.54 3.83 6.54
N PRO A 246 23.84 3.55 6.75
CA PRO A 246 24.32 2.17 6.82
C PRO A 246 23.52 1.38 7.86
N ALA A 247 23.06 0.18 7.48
CA ALA A 247 22.29 -0.67 8.37
C ALA A 247 23.16 -1.16 9.53
N GLU A 248 22.64 -1.12 10.76
CA GLU A 248 23.36 -1.58 11.96
C GLU A 248 23.57 -3.10 11.89
N PRO A 249 24.82 -3.61 11.98
CA PRO A 249 25.08 -5.05 12.01
C PRO A 249 24.30 -5.77 13.11
N GLY A 250 23.65 -6.88 12.75
CA GLY A 250 22.80 -7.66 13.67
C GLY A 250 21.35 -7.16 13.80
N SER A 251 21.02 -5.98 13.26
CA SER A 251 19.63 -5.55 13.10
C SER A 251 18.89 -6.40 12.06
N PHE A 252 17.56 -6.43 12.16
CA PHE A 252 16.72 -7.09 11.17
C PHE A 252 16.96 -6.51 9.76
N TYR A 253 17.08 -5.19 9.64
CA TYR A 253 17.25 -4.53 8.35
C TYR A 253 18.60 -4.87 7.70
N HIS A 254 19.67 -4.95 8.48
CA HIS A 254 20.97 -5.42 7.99
C HIS A 254 20.88 -6.86 7.44
N TRP A 255 20.33 -7.77 8.25
CA TRP A 255 20.10 -9.15 7.83
C TRP A 255 19.23 -9.26 6.58
N ALA A 256 18.21 -8.40 6.47
CA ALA A 256 17.29 -8.35 5.34
C ALA A 256 18.00 -7.95 4.03
N ILE A 257 18.92 -6.98 4.09
CA ILE A 257 19.73 -6.53 2.95
C ILE A 257 20.66 -7.64 2.46
N GLU A 258 21.41 -8.28 3.37
CA GLU A 258 22.40 -9.32 3.04
C GLU A 258 21.77 -10.46 2.22
N ARG A 259 20.53 -10.85 2.55
CA ARG A 259 19.81 -11.93 1.88
C ARG A 259 19.52 -11.66 0.42
N VAL A 260 19.30 -10.41 0.06
CA VAL A 260 18.82 -10.03 -1.28
C VAL A 260 19.91 -9.36 -2.12
N GLN A 261 21.11 -9.15 -1.59
CA GLN A 261 22.18 -8.41 -2.25
C GLN A 261 22.50 -8.89 -3.67
N HIS A 262 22.44 -10.21 -3.89
CA HIS A 262 22.66 -10.83 -5.21
C HIS A 262 21.58 -10.50 -6.26
N LEU A 263 20.41 -10.00 -5.84
CA LEU A 263 19.31 -9.56 -6.71
C LEU A 263 19.30 -8.04 -6.94
N LEU A 264 20.14 -7.29 -6.22
CA LEU A 264 20.21 -5.83 -6.31
C LEU A 264 21.24 -5.34 -7.33
N ALA A 265 21.98 -6.24 -7.98
CA ALA A 265 23.01 -5.91 -8.96
C ALA A 265 22.43 -5.22 -10.21
#